data_AF-A0A7S1D0U4-F1
#
_entry.id   AF-A0A7S1D0U4-F1
#
_cell.length_a   1.000
_cell.length_b   1.000
_cell.length_c   1.000
_cell.angle_alpha   90.00
_cell.angle_beta   90.00
_cell.angle_gamma   90.00
#
_symmetry.space_group_name_H-M   'P 1'
#
loop_
_entity.id
_entity.type
_entity.pdbx_description
1 polymer ?
#
loop_
_entity_poly.entity_id
_entity_poly.type
_entity_poly.pdbx_seq_one_letter_code
_entity_poly.pdbx_strand_id
1 'polypeptide(L)'
;IKIPAAPGGIFHVLNQLRSSQAHSYHLWLSREVGKLVCLPMNFAPTLVFVFDYRVARKILDDPRHLKYLPGYDVFDGVCGGNNMFASEGYRAKHARKSTNPAFAPQNAN
;
A
#
# COMPACT_ATOMS: atom_id res chain seq x y z
N ILE A 1 -18.84 9.56 -0.50
CA ILE A 1 -17.95 10.22 0.48
C ILE A 1 -16.85 10.92 -0.30
N LYS A 2 -16.69 12.24 -0.16
CA LYS A 2 -15.62 12.99 -0.83
C LYS A 2 -14.37 12.90 0.04
N ILE A 3 -13.34 12.20 -0.44
CA ILE A 3 -12.06 12.09 0.28
C ILE A 3 -11.24 13.36 -0.02
N PRO A 4 -10.72 14.06 0.99
CA PRO A 4 -9.93 15.27 0.79
C PRO A 4 -8.62 14.97 0.07
N ALA A 5 -8.19 15.89 -0.80
CA ALA A 5 -6.93 15.77 -1.53
C ALA A 5 -5.73 16.18 -0.65
N ALA A 6 -4.57 15.57 -0.87
CA ALA A 6 -3.34 15.94 -0.18
C ALA A 6 -2.92 17.39 -0.52
N PRO A 7 -2.52 18.21 0.47
CA PRO A 7 -2.01 19.56 0.24
C PRO A 7 -0.64 19.51 -0.47
N GLY A 8 -0.38 20.50 -1.31
CA GLY A 8 0.88 20.63 -2.05
C GLY A 8 1.00 19.78 -3.33
N GLY A 9 -0.02 18.96 -3.64
CA GLY A 9 -0.06 18.16 -4.87
C GLY A 9 0.91 16.97 -4.87
N ILE A 10 0.92 16.23 -5.99
CA ILE A 10 1.60 14.93 -6.10
C ILE A 10 3.11 14.99 -5.85
N PHE A 11 3.81 15.97 -6.44
CA PHE A 11 5.26 16.08 -6.30
C PHE A 11 5.69 16.41 -4.89
N HIS A 12 4.92 17.23 -4.16
CA HIS A 12 5.21 17.54 -2.77
C HIS A 12 5.11 16.29 -1.90
N VAL A 13 4.04 15.51 -2.06
CA VAL A 13 3.84 14.26 -1.31
C VAL A 13 4.96 13.26 -1.62
N LEU A 14 5.30 13.07 -2.90
CA LEU A 14 6.40 12.17 -3.30
C LEU A 14 7.74 12.59 -2.71
N ASN A 15 8.03 13.89 -2.66
CA ASN A 15 9.26 14.40 -2.06
C ASN A 15 9.32 14.12 -0.55
N GLN A 16 8.18 14.30 0.15
CA GLN A 16 8.08 14.03 1.58
C GLN A 16 8.21 12.52 1.89
N LEU A 17 7.65 11.66 1.04
CA LEU A 17 7.78 10.21 1.12
C LEU A 17 9.23 9.73 0.94
N ARG A 18 10.01 10.43 0.11
CA ARG A 18 11.44 10.13 -0.10
C ARG A 18 12.34 10.68 1.01
N SER A 19 11.82 11.54 1.87
CA SER A 19 12.57 12.10 2.99
C SER A 19 12.71 11.08 4.13
N SER A 20 13.76 11.25 4.95
CA SER A 20 13.90 10.52 6.22
C SER A 20 12.77 10.84 7.22
N GLN A 21 11.93 11.83 6.94
CA GLN A 21 10.86 12.31 7.80
C GLN A 21 9.45 11.89 7.31
N ALA A 22 9.35 10.92 6.40
CA ALA A 22 8.08 10.44 5.86
C ALA A 22 7.03 10.09 6.95
N HIS A 23 7.49 9.52 8.07
CA HIS A 23 6.65 9.18 9.22
C HIS A 23 6.04 10.41 9.89
N SER A 24 6.86 11.44 10.13
CA SER A 24 6.41 12.72 10.70
C SER A 24 5.45 13.44 9.75
N TYR A 25 5.72 13.38 8.45
CA TYR A 25 4.85 13.92 7.41
C TYR A 25 3.49 13.22 7.39
N HIS A 26 3.45 11.88 7.45
CA HIS A 26 2.19 11.13 7.53
C HIS A 26 1.40 11.46 8.79
N LEU A 27 2.07 11.60 9.94
CA LEU A 27 1.41 12.00 11.17
C LEU A 27 0.81 13.40 11.06
N TRP A 28 1.56 14.37 10.54
CA TRP A 28 1.06 15.71 10.26
C TRP A 28 -0.14 15.69 9.32
N LEU A 29 -0.02 14.97 8.20
CA LEU A 29 -1.06 14.87 7.18
C LEU A 29 -2.36 14.26 7.73
N SER A 30 -2.23 13.25 8.61
CA SER A 30 -3.39 12.63 9.28
C SER A 30 -4.12 13.58 10.24
N ARG A 31 -3.40 14.53 10.86
CA ARG A 31 -3.95 15.53 11.78
C ARG A 31 -4.60 16.68 11.04
N GLU A 32 -3.98 17.13 9.96
CA GLU A 32 -4.41 18.29 9.20
C GLU A 32 -5.62 17.99 8.29
N VAL A 33 -5.56 16.86 7.58
CA VAL A 33 -6.53 16.52 6.53
C VAL A 33 -7.54 15.47 7.00
N GLY A 34 -7.10 14.59 7.91
CA GLY A 34 -7.93 13.56 8.52
C GLY A 34 -7.49 12.14 8.18
N LYS A 35 -8.39 11.18 8.44
CA LYS A 35 -8.09 9.73 8.46
C LYS A 35 -7.88 9.10 7.08
N LEU A 36 -8.38 9.75 6.03
CA LEU A 36 -8.31 9.32 4.65
C LEU A 36 -7.88 10.51 3.80
N VAL A 37 -6.83 10.33 3.00
CA VAL A 37 -6.32 11.38 2.12
C VAL A 37 -6.13 10.81 0.73
N CYS A 38 -6.60 11.55 -0.26
CA CYS A 38 -6.56 11.21 -1.66
C CYS A 38 -5.37 11.91 -2.33
N LEU A 39 -4.57 11.18 -3.09
CA LEU A 39 -3.53 11.70 -3.95
C LEU A 39 -3.96 11.47 -5.41
N PRO A 40 -4.54 12.49 -6.06
CA PRO A 40 -4.90 12.36 -7.47
C PRO A 40 -3.63 12.20 -8.30
N MET A 41 -3.53 11.10 -9.04
CA MET A 41 -2.45 10.86 -9.98
C MET A 41 -2.99 11.09 -11.39
N ASN A 42 -2.37 12.02 -12.15
CA ASN A 42 -2.88 12.41 -13.48
C ASN A 42 -2.85 11.27 -14.52
N PHE A 43 -2.06 10.21 -14.27
CA PHE A 43 -1.83 9.10 -15.22
C PHE A 43 -1.99 7.70 -14.59
N ALA A 44 -2.53 7.62 -13.37
CA ALA A 44 -2.60 6.38 -12.61
C ALA A 44 -3.83 6.39 -11.68
N PRO A 45 -4.27 5.22 -11.18
CA PRO A 45 -5.32 5.17 -10.18
C PRO A 45 -4.95 6.03 -8.97
N THR A 46 -5.92 6.80 -8.50
CA THR A 46 -5.82 7.65 -7.31
C THR A 46 -5.32 6.86 -6.12
N LEU A 47 -4.21 7.29 -5.52
CA LEU A 47 -3.71 6.69 -4.29
C LEU A 47 -4.50 7.23 -3.11
N VAL A 48 -4.90 6.36 -2.19
CA VAL A 48 -5.58 6.75 -0.95
C VAL A 48 -4.74 6.32 0.23
N PHE A 49 -4.26 7.30 0.99
CA PHE A 49 -3.62 7.07 2.28
C PHE A 49 -4.68 6.84 3.35
N VAL A 50 -4.53 5.75 4.08
CA VAL A 50 -5.40 5.36 5.18
C VAL A 50 -4.61 5.42 6.48
N PHE A 51 -4.90 6.40 7.33
CA PHE A 51 -4.17 6.62 8.58
C PHE A 51 -4.85 5.97 9.80
N ASP A 52 -6.13 5.62 9.70
CA ASP A 52 -6.87 4.94 10.79
C ASP A 52 -6.82 3.42 10.63
N TYR A 53 -6.26 2.73 11.62
CA TYR A 53 -6.11 1.27 11.62
C TYR A 53 -7.45 0.52 11.52
N ARG A 54 -8.56 1.08 12.03
CA ARG A 54 -9.89 0.46 11.96
C ARG A 54 -10.41 0.49 10.54
N VAL A 55 -10.12 1.58 9.83
CA VAL A 55 -10.49 1.73 8.42
C VAL A 55 -9.61 0.83 7.57
N ALA A 56 -8.30 0.82 7.81
CA ALA A 56 -7.37 -0.08 7.12
C ALA A 56 -7.78 -1.54 7.28
N ARG A 57 -8.13 -1.96 8.50
CA ARG A 57 -8.59 -3.34 8.77
C ARG A 57 -9.88 -3.68 8.04
N LYS A 58 -10.87 -2.77 8.03
CA LYS A 58 -12.11 -2.98 7.25
C LYS A 58 -11.85 -3.11 5.74
N ILE A 59 -10.87 -2.38 5.21
CA ILE A 59 -10.47 -2.48 3.79
C ILE A 59 -9.79 -3.82 3.53
N LEU A 60 -8.87 -4.25 4.38
CA LEU A 60 -8.14 -5.51 4.23
C LEU A 60 -9.05 -6.75 4.42
N ASP A 61 -10.03 -6.65 5.32
CA ASP A 61 -10.97 -7.73 5.63
C ASP A 61 -12.13 -7.84 4.60
N ASP A 62 -12.30 -6.86 3.69
CA ASP A 62 -13.32 -6.93 2.64
C ASP A 62 -12.88 -7.89 1.52
N PRO A 63 -13.60 -9.00 1.29
CA PRO A 63 -13.22 -9.99 0.29
C PRO A 63 -13.24 -9.45 -1.15
N ARG A 64 -13.87 -8.29 -1.40
CA ARG A 64 -13.84 -7.61 -2.71
C ARG A 64 -12.48 -6.96 -2.98
N HIS A 65 -11.75 -6.56 -1.94
CA HIS A 65 -10.40 -6.01 -2.07
C HIS A 65 -9.33 -7.08 -2.29
N LEU A 66 -9.60 -8.36 -1.97
CA LEU A 66 -8.70 -9.48 -2.28
C LEU A 66 -8.49 -9.75 -3.79
N LYS A 67 -9.28 -9.10 -4.66
CA LYS A 67 -9.13 -9.17 -6.12
C LYS A 67 -8.19 -8.11 -6.70
N TYR A 68 -7.86 -7.07 -5.93
CA TYR A 68 -6.95 -6.01 -6.35
C TYR A 68 -5.67 -6.10 -5.51
N LEU A 69 -4.54 -6.34 -6.17
CA LEU A 69 -3.24 -6.24 -5.51
C LEU A 69 -3.11 -4.83 -4.89
N PRO A 70 -2.71 -4.70 -3.62
CA PRO A 70 -2.17 -3.43 -3.15
C PRO A 70 -0.99 -3.12 -4.06
N GLY A 71 -1.03 -1.97 -4.75
CA GLY A 71 -0.19 -1.64 -5.92
C GLY A 71 1.30 -1.89 -5.74
N TYR A 72 1.71 -3.15 -5.89
CA TYR A 72 3.08 -3.56 -6.11
C TYR A 72 3.46 -3.38 -7.57
N ASP A 73 2.54 -2.94 -8.44
CA ASP A 73 2.80 -2.57 -9.83
C ASP A 73 3.92 -1.52 -9.96
N VAL A 74 4.05 -0.62 -8.98
CA VAL A 74 5.18 0.32 -8.90
C VAL A 74 6.51 -0.41 -8.67
N PHE A 75 6.47 -1.52 -7.94
CA PHE A 75 7.60 -2.42 -7.72
C PHE A 75 7.78 -3.45 -8.83
N ASP A 76 6.81 -3.67 -9.71
CA ASP A 76 6.94 -4.64 -10.81
C ASP A 76 8.03 -4.27 -11.80
N GLY A 77 8.14 -2.97 -12.10
CA GLY A 77 9.24 -2.45 -12.93
C GLY A 77 10.61 -2.61 -12.29
N VAL A 78 10.69 -2.68 -10.95
CA VAL A 78 11.94 -2.83 -10.19
C VAL A 78 12.27 -4.31 -9.94
N CYS A 79 11.26 -5.13 -9.71
CA CYS A 79 11.38 -6.53 -9.30
C CYS A 79 11.13 -7.53 -10.45
N GLY A 80 11.11 -7.07 -11.69
CA GLY A 80 11.11 -7.92 -12.89
C GLY A 80 9.80 -8.68 -13.17
N GLY A 81 8.65 -8.13 -12.77
CA GLY A 81 7.32 -8.53 -13.25
C GLY A 81 6.83 -9.96 -12.93
N ASN A 82 7.54 -10.73 -12.11
CA ASN A 82 7.20 -12.14 -11.82
C ASN A 82 7.63 -12.60 -10.42
N ASN A 83 7.52 -11.70 -9.43
CA ASN A 83 7.94 -11.96 -8.06
C ASN A 83 6.72 -12.33 -7.16
N MET A 84 7.00 -12.85 -5.95
CA MET A 84 5.96 -13.26 -5.00
C MET A 84 5.01 -12.11 -4.59
N PHE A 85 5.50 -10.87 -4.64
CA PHE A 85 4.74 -9.68 -4.25
C PHE A 85 3.77 -9.19 -5.33
N ALA A 86 4.09 -9.42 -6.60
CA ALA A 86 3.28 -9.01 -7.74
C ALA A 86 2.56 -10.15 -8.46
N SER A 87 2.85 -11.41 -8.12
CA SER A 87 2.13 -12.56 -8.67
C SER A 87 0.68 -12.62 -8.14
N GLU A 88 -0.26 -13.03 -9.00
CA GLU A 88 -1.69 -13.17 -8.68
C GLU A 88 -2.19 -14.62 -8.61
N GLY A 89 -3.37 -14.81 -8.01
CA GLY A 89 -4.17 -16.03 -8.11
C GLY A 89 -3.46 -17.32 -7.70
N TYR A 90 -3.51 -18.33 -8.58
CA TYR A 90 -2.91 -19.63 -8.32
C TYR A 90 -1.39 -19.56 -8.12
N ARG A 91 -0.71 -18.64 -8.82
CA ARG A 91 0.74 -18.48 -8.75
C ARG A 91 1.18 -17.88 -7.42
N ALA A 92 0.49 -16.83 -6.96
CA ALA A 92 0.69 -16.28 -5.63
C ALA A 92 0.45 -17.33 -4.53
N LYS A 93 -0.64 -18.09 -4.68
CA LYS A 93 -0.99 -19.17 -3.74
C LYS A 93 0.06 -20.27 -3.72
N HIS A 94 0.60 -20.65 -4.88
CA HIS A 94 1.65 -21.67 -4.99
C HIS A 94 2.97 -21.17 -4.37
N ALA A 95 3.40 -19.96 -4.72
CA ALA A 95 4.62 -19.36 -4.18
C ALA A 95 4.55 -19.19 -2.66
N ARG A 96 3.43 -18.69 -2.12
CA ARG A 96 3.23 -18.58 -0.66
C ARG A 96 3.18 -19.95 0.00
N LYS A 97 2.54 -20.94 -0.63
CA LYS A 97 2.47 -22.31 -0.07
C LYS A 97 3.84 -22.98 -0.02
N SER A 98 4.68 -22.78 -1.04
CA SER A 98 6.03 -23.36 -1.09
C SER A 98 7.02 -22.67 -0.15
N THR A 99 6.85 -21.37 0.11
CA THR A 99 7.77 -20.60 0.97
C THR A 99 7.33 -20.50 2.43
N ASN A 100 6.03 -20.54 2.74
CA ASN A 100 5.50 -20.43 4.11
C ASN A 100 6.19 -21.35 5.14
N PRO A 101 6.48 -22.63 4.84
CA PRO A 101 7.13 -23.52 5.81
C PRO A 101 8.48 -22.99 6.29
N ALA A 102 9.27 -22.36 5.42
CA ALA A 102 10.57 -21.79 5.77
C ALA A 102 10.46 -20.60 6.75
N PHE A 103 9.31 -19.92 6.78
CA PHE A 103 9.03 -18.79 7.67
C PHE A 103 8.08 -19.15 8.82
N ALA A 104 7.84 -20.45 9.06
CA ALA A 104 7.02 -20.88 10.18
C ALA A 104 7.66 -20.43 11.51
N PRO A 105 6.86 -20.16 12.57
CA PRO A 105 7.39 -19.74 13.88
C PRO A 105 8.43 -20.69 14.46
N GLN A 106 8.35 -21.96 14.08
CA GLN A 106 9.26 -23.05 14.47
C GLN A 106 10.69 -22.88 13.91
N ASN A 107 10.81 -22.12 12.82
CA ASN A 107 12.06 -21.87 12.10
C ASN A 107 12.59 -20.44 12.32
N ALA A 108 11.85 -19.61 13.06
CA ALA A 108 12.28 -18.29 13.49
C ALA A 108 13.01 -18.43 14.83
N ASN A 109 14.33 -18.67 14.76
CA ASN A 109 15.22 -18.63 15.92
C ASN A 109 15.30 -17.22 16.52
#